data_AF-A0A972JTK6-F1
#
_entry.id   AF-A0A972JTK6-F1
#
_cell.length_a   1.000
_cell.length_b   1.000
_cell.length_c   1.000
_cell.angle_alpha   90.00
_cell.angle_beta   90.00
_cell.angle_gamma   90.00
#
_symmetry.space_group_name_H-M   'P 1'
#
loop_
_entity.id
_entity.type
_entity.pdbx_description
1 polymer ?
#
loop_
_entity_poly.entity_id
_entity_poly.type
_entity_poly.pdbx_seq_one_letter_code
_entity_poly.pdbx_strand_id
1 'polypeptide(L)'
;MKRFIALLFLVALCFTALVPNTTAQAAPRIRCFPETGLCVSSPILEYWEQNGGLPVFGYPISDRHMETCEGWIGSVQWFERNRLEDHGAEGIMSGRIGALYLQAFHDQWRNYPTVTEAPPGGRFFPETGHSLYGMFLSYWNNNGGLARFVTPSQNHIWRSFLILRAPFNTSNAAAWSIIQN
;
A
#
# COMPACT_ATOMS: atom_id res chain seq x y z
N MET A 1 -15.04 49.36 -43.10
CA MET A 1 -15.51 49.40 -41.70
C MET A 1 -15.97 48.04 -41.17
N LYS A 2 -16.82 47.27 -41.88
CA LYS A 2 -17.32 45.95 -41.40
C LYS A 2 -16.25 44.83 -41.28
N ARG A 3 -15.16 44.88 -42.08
CA ARG A 3 -14.05 43.91 -42.04
C ARG A 3 -13.08 44.11 -40.86
N PHE A 4 -12.98 45.33 -40.32
CA PHE A 4 -12.13 45.63 -39.16
C PHE A 4 -12.77 45.22 -37.84
N ILE A 5 -14.11 45.27 -37.75
CA ILE A 5 -14.87 44.80 -36.57
C ILE A 5 -14.77 43.27 -36.43
N ALA A 6 -14.78 42.53 -37.54
CA ALA A 6 -14.65 41.07 -37.52
C ALA A 6 -13.27 40.59 -37.04
N LEU A 7 -12.18 41.33 -37.33
CA LEU A 7 -10.84 40.99 -36.84
C LEU A 7 -10.66 41.29 -35.34
N LEU A 8 -11.30 42.34 -34.81
CA LEU A 8 -11.26 42.65 -33.38
C LEU A 8 -11.99 41.59 -32.55
N PHE A 9 -13.07 41.00 -33.07
CA PHE A 9 -13.77 39.89 -32.40
C PHE A 9 -12.97 38.57 -32.42
N LEU A 10 -12.20 38.29 -33.47
CA LEU A 10 -11.36 37.09 -33.56
C LEU A 10 -10.11 37.16 -32.67
N VAL A 11 -9.50 38.35 -32.52
CA VAL A 11 -8.38 38.55 -31.60
C VAL A 11 -8.85 38.52 -30.13
N ALA A 12 -10.05 39.03 -29.83
CA ALA A 12 -10.64 38.94 -28.49
C ALA A 12 -11.04 37.50 -28.11
N LEU A 13 -11.49 36.67 -29.07
CA LEU A 13 -11.76 35.25 -28.81
C LEU A 13 -10.45 34.46 -28.56
N CYS A 14 -9.38 34.76 -29.29
CA CYS A 14 -8.09 34.07 -29.12
C CYS A 14 -7.35 34.43 -27.82
N PHE A 15 -7.70 35.54 -27.16
CA PHE A 15 -7.04 35.93 -25.90
C PHE A 15 -7.62 35.25 -24.64
N THR A 16 -8.70 34.47 -24.78
CA THR A 16 -9.33 33.76 -23.63
C THR A 16 -8.78 32.36 -23.37
N ALA A 17 -7.86 31.85 -24.21
CA ALA A 17 -7.37 30.47 -24.14
C ALA A 17 -6.02 30.28 -23.40
N LEU A 18 -5.48 31.33 -22.76
CA LEU A 18 -4.19 31.31 -22.07
C LEU A 18 -4.32 31.39 -20.53
N VAL A 19 -5.40 30.85 -19.97
CA VAL A 19 -5.42 30.59 -18.53
C VAL A 19 -4.70 29.26 -18.32
N PRO A 20 -3.48 29.24 -17.72
CA PRO A 20 -2.88 27.98 -17.34
C PRO A 20 -3.83 27.30 -16.35
N ASN A 21 -4.35 26.13 -16.71
CA ASN A 21 -5.01 25.22 -15.78
C ASN A 21 -3.95 24.74 -14.79
N THR A 22 -3.66 25.59 -13.80
CA THR A 22 -2.97 25.17 -12.60
C THR A 22 -3.98 24.29 -11.87
N THR A 23 -3.83 22.98 -11.99
CA THR A 23 -4.51 22.05 -11.10
C THR A 23 -4.07 22.43 -9.69
N ALA A 24 -4.94 23.11 -8.96
CA ALA A 24 -4.72 23.41 -7.56
C ALA A 24 -4.57 22.07 -6.84
N GLN A 25 -3.34 21.71 -6.46
CA GLN A 25 -3.06 20.57 -5.61
C GLN A 25 -3.87 20.79 -4.32
N ALA A 26 -4.84 19.94 -4.04
CA ALA A 26 -5.61 20.05 -2.81
C ALA A 26 -4.65 20.04 -1.61
N ALA A 27 -4.90 20.91 -0.63
CA ALA A 27 -4.10 20.93 0.59
C ALA A 27 -4.09 19.52 1.21
N PRO A 28 -2.93 19.05 1.73
CA PRO A 28 -2.84 17.71 2.29
C PRO A 28 -3.82 17.57 3.44
N ARG A 29 -4.61 16.49 3.45
CA ARG A 29 -5.43 16.14 4.61
C ARG A 29 -4.51 15.66 5.72
N ILE A 30 -4.87 15.95 6.97
CA ILE A 30 -4.12 15.54 8.15
C ILE A 30 -5.10 15.02 9.19
N ARG A 31 -4.75 13.89 9.82
CA ARG A 31 -5.45 13.33 10.98
C ARG A 31 -4.43 13.05 12.08
N CYS A 32 -4.68 13.57 13.27
CA CYS A 32 -3.85 13.33 14.45
C CYS A 32 -4.53 12.35 15.39
N PHE A 33 -3.74 11.48 16.01
CA PHE A 33 -4.19 10.42 16.89
C PHE A 33 -3.77 10.74 18.32
N PRO A 34 -4.70 11.10 19.22
CA PRO A 34 -4.35 11.45 20.61
C PRO A 34 -3.68 10.30 21.37
N GLU A 35 -3.92 9.05 20.96
CA GLU A 35 -3.37 7.85 21.58
C GLU A 35 -1.85 7.76 21.44
N THR A 36 -1.29 8.29 20.36
CA THR A 36 0.16 8.27 20.10
C THR A 36 0.77 9.66 19.98
N GLY A 37 -0.05 10.71 19.92
CA GLY A 37 0.38 12.09 19.69
C GLY A 37 0.88 12.35 18.27
N LEU A 38 0.74 11.38 17.36
CA LEU A 38 1.27 11.44 16.00
C LEU A 38 0.18 11.78 14.99
N CYS A 39 0.59 12.38 13.88
CA CYS A 39 -0.31 12.73 12.78
C CYS A 39 0.05 11.99 11.50
N VAL A 40 -0.96 11.70 10.70
CA VAL A 40 -0.85 11.07 9.38
C VAL A 40 -1.40 12.06 8.36
N SER A 41 -0.64 12.32 7.31
CA SER A 41 -1.01 13.24 6.23
C SER A 41 -1.17 12.53 4.88
N SER A 42 -1.94 13.11 3.97
CA SER A 42 -2.01 12.64 2.58
C SER A 42 -0.60 12.62 1.93
N PRO A 43 -0.32 11.69 1.02
CA PRO A 43 -1.22 10.64 0.51
C PRO A 43 -1.35 9.38 1.40
N ILE A 44 -0.48 9.17 2.39
CA ILE A 44 -0.55 7.99 3.28
C ILE A 44 -1.89 7.91 4.03
N LEU A 45 -2.42 9.05 4.50
CA LEU A 45 -3.72 9.08 5.19
C LEU A 45 -4.85 8.50 4.32
N GLU A 46 -4.91 8.91 3.05
CA GLU A 46 -5.95 8.48 2.12
C GLU A 46 -5.86 6.98 1.85
N TYR A 47 -4.64 6.48 1.65
CA TYR A 47 -4.42 5.04 1.50
C TYR A 47 -4.82 4.28 2.76
N TRP A 48 -4.41 4.76 3.94
CA TRP A 48 -4.74 4.14 5.22
C TRP A 48 -6.27 4.05 5.40
N GLU A 49 -7.01 5.13 5.13
CA GLU A 49 -8.48 5.17 5.26
C GLU A 49 -9.18 4.22 4.28
N GLN A 50 -8.72 4.19 3.02
CA GLN A 50 -9.33 3.36 1.98
C GLN A 50 -9.02 1.87 2.15
N ASN A 51 -7.91 1.52 2.82
CA ASN A 51 -7.43 0.14 2.91
C ASN A 51 -7.68 -0.51 4.29
N GLY A 52 -8.67 -0.01 5.02
CA GLY A 52 -9.19 -0.62 6.25
C GLY A 52 -8.74 0.05 7.55
N GLY A 53 -7.95 1.13 7.47
CA GLY A 53 -7.65 2.02 8.58
C GLY A 53 -7.14 1.34 9.83
N LEU A 54 -7.69 1.75 10.98
CA LEU A 54 -7.22 1.35 12.30
C LEU A 54 -7.25 -0.18 12.52
N PRO A 55 -8.30 -0.92 12.14
CA PRO A 55 -8.29 -2.39 12.23
C PRO A 55 -7.12 -3.06 11.52
N VAL A 56 -6.72 -2.56 10.35
CA VAL A 56 -5.70 -3.22 9.52
C VAL A 56 -4.28 -2.74 9.81
N PHE A 57 -4.08 -1.43 9.89
CA PHE A 57 -2.75 -0.84 10.04
C PHE A 57 -2.39 -0.50 11.48
N GLY A 58 -3.40 -0.18 12.30
CA GLY A 58 -3.20 0.30 13.66
C GLY A 58 -2.89 1.80 13.73
N TYR A 59 -2.50 2.25 14.92
CA TYR A 59 -2.09 3.62 15.17
C TYR A 59 -0.72 3.91 14.53
N PRO A 60 -0.43 5.17 14.14
CA PRO A 60 0.92 5.57 13.76
C PRO A 60 1.85 5.44 14.96
N ILE A 61 3.05 4.90 14.73
CA ILE A 61 4.11 4.76 15.73
C ILE A 61 5.36 5.56 15.37
N SER A 62 5.36 6.23 14.22
CA SER A 62 6.39 7.20 13.82
C SER A 62 5.76 8.41 13.14
N ASP A 63 6.53 9.50 13.09
CA ASP A 63 6.31 10.54 12.08
C ASP A 63 6.65 10.00 10.68
N ARG A 64 6.16 10.70 9.66
CA ARG A 64 6.58 10.46 8.28
C ARG A 64 8.01 10.95 8.09
N HIS A 65 8.89 10.09 7.57
CA HIS A 65 10.32 10.39 7.38
C HIS A 65 10.89 9.64 6.18
N MET A 66 12.14 9.92 5.82
CA MET A 66 12.85 9.19 4.76
C MET A 66 13.57 7.98 5.35
N GLU A 67 13.42 6.80 4.75
CA GLU A 67 14.06 5.57 5.21
C GLU A 67 14.57 4.74 4.03
N THR A 68 15.70 4.03 4.22
CA THR A 68 16.19 3.03 3.28
C THR A 68 15.51 1.69 3.53
N CYS A 69 14.64 1.28 2.62
CA CYS A 69 13.88 0.04 2.66
C CYS A 69 14.32 -0.87 1.50
N GLU A 70 15.04 -1.94 1.80
CA GLU A 70 15.42 -2.99 0.84
C GLU A 70 16.04 -2.51 -0.48
N GLY A 71 16.90 -1.50 -0.38
CA GLY A 71 17.62 -0.90 -1.50
C GLY A 71 16.90 0.28 -2.16
N TRP A 72 15.67 0.59 -1.74
CA TRP A 72 14.94 1.81 -2.09
C TRP A 72 15.02 2.83 -0.95
N ILE A 73 15.02 4.12 -1.28
CA ILE A 73 14.96 5.21 -0.29
C ILE A 73 13.75 6.06 -0.62
N GLY A 74 12.86 6.27 0.34
CA GLY A 74 11.68 7.09 0.13
C GLY A 74 10.96 7.46 1.40
N SER A 75 9.84 8.16 1.25
CA SER A 75 9.04 8.63 2.37
C SER A 75 8.21 7.48 2.94
N VAL A 76 8.35 7.24 4.23
CA VAL A 76 7.68 6.16 4.94
C VAL A 76 7.00 6.68 6.20
N GLN A 77 5.98 5.96 6.65
CA GLN A 77 5.46 6.09 8.00
C GLN A 77 5.14 4.71 8.57
N TRP A 78 5.54 4.49 9.82
CA TRP A 78 5.28 3.24 10.53
C TRP A 78 3.98 3.32 11.31
N PHE A 79 3.27 2.20 11.29
CA PHE A 79 2.07 1.92 12.06
C PHE A 79 2.29 0.61 12.84
N GLU A 80 1.46 0.37 13.85
CA GLU A 80 1.58 -0.82 14.71
C GLU A 80 1.68 -2.14 13.94
N ARG A 81 1.06 -2.24 12.76
CA ARG A 81 0.97 -3.50 11.99
C ARG A 81 1.58 -3.43 10.60
N ASN A 82 2.07 -2.26 10.17
CA ASN A 82 2.66 -2.12 8.85
C ASN A 82 3.51 -0.85 8.69
N ARG A 83 4.34 -0.84 7.63
CA ARG A 83 4.99 0.36 7.12
C ARG A 83 4.29 0.77 5.83
N LEU A 84 3.87 2.03 5.71
CA LEU A 84 3.36 2.57 4.45
C LEU A 84 4.45 3.41 3.77
N GLU A 85 4.67 3.13 2.49
CA GLU A 85 5.74 3.68 1.66
C GLU A 85 5.13 4.52 0.54
N ASP A 86 5.56 5.76 0.40
CA ASP A 86 5.13 6.68 -0.64
C ASP A 86 6.09 6.61 -1.84
N HIS A 87 5.65 5.92 -2.91
CA HIS A 87 6.38 5.78 -4.16
C HIS A 87 5.96 6.85 -5.20
N GLY A 88 5.36 7.96 -4.76
CA GLY A 88 4.98 9.08 -5.61
C GLY A 88 3.94 8.67 -6.68
N ALA A 89 4.32 8.73 -7.96
CA ALA A 89 3.42 8.41 -9.06
C ALA A 89 2.98 6.93 -9.09
N GLU A 90 3.75 6.03 -8.46
CA GLU A 90 3.40 4.61 -8.31
C GLU A 90 2.39 4.38 -7.17
N GLY A 91 2.14 5.40 -6.34
CA GLY A 91 1.20 5.36 -5.24
C GLY A 91 1.79 4.89 -3.91
N ILE A 92 0.90 4.63 -2.94
CA ILE A 92 1.28 4.13 -1.62
C ILE A 92 1.34 2.60 -1.64
N MET A 93 2.42 2.04 -1.12
CA MET A 93 2.62 0.60 -0.98
C MET A 93 2.78 0.20 0.48
N SER A 94 2.40 -1.04 0.77
CA SER A 94 2.64 -1.67 2.06
C SER A 94 4.03 -2.30 2.06
N GLY A 95 4.85 -1.95 3.04
CA GLY A 95 6.17 -2.55 3.21
C GLY A 95 6.11 -4.05 3.45
N ARG A 96 7.17 -4.77 3.09
CA ARG A 96 7.22 -6.24 3.12
C ARG A 96 7.59 -6.78 4.50
N ILE A 97 6.79 -6.45 5.52
CA ILE A 97 7.10 -6.80 6.92
C ILE A 97 7.28 -8.31 7.12
N GLY A 98 6.56 -9.16 6.38
CA GLY A 98 6.77 -10.61 6.42
C GLY A 98 8.15 -11.05 5.91
N ALA A 99 8.68 -10.39 4.87
CA ALA A 99 10.02 -10.66 4.36
C ALA A 99 11.11 -10.15 5.32
N LEU A 100 10.87 -8.99 5.95
CA LEU A 100 11.75 -8.47 7.00
C LEU A 100 11.79 -9.40 8.22
N TYR A 101 10.64 -9.94 8.64
CA TYR A 101 10.57 -10.93 9.71
C TYR A 101 11.39 -12.17 9.36
N LEU A 102 11.16 -12.77 8.18
CA LEU A 102 11.93 -13.93 7.72
C LEU A 102 13.45 -13.68 7.72
N GLN A 103 13.86 -12.51 7.25
CA GLN A 103 15.27 -12.12 7.23
C GLN A 103 15.84 -11.98 8.65
N ALA A 104 15.10 -11.34 9.56
CA ALA A 104 15.52 -11.14 10.96
C ALA A 104 15.62 -12.46 11.74
N PHE A 105 14.76 -13.42 11.45
CA PHE A 105 14.73 -14.72 12.13
C PHE A 105 15.51 -15.82 11.38
N HIS A 106 16.26 -15.47 10.34
CA HIS A 106 16.99 -16.40 9.47
C HIS A 106 16.13 -17.56 8.93
N ASP A 107 14.82 -17.34 8.86
CA ASP A 107 13.88 -18.33 8.37
C ASP A 107 13.77 -18.17 6.85
N GLN A 108 13.93 -19.28 6.14
CA GLN A 108 13.89 -19.28 4.68
C GLN A 108 12.52 -19.77 4.24
N TRP A 109 11.75 -18.87 3.64
CA TRP A 109 10.42 -19.20 3.16
C TRP A 109 10.40 -20.42 2.20
N ARG A 110 11.50 -20.66 1.49
CA ARG A 110 11.67 -21.80 0.57
C ARG A 110 11.63 -23.17 1.26
N ASN A 111 11.79 -23.20 2.58
CA ASN A 111 11.72 -24.43 3.36
C ASN A 111 10.27 -24.76 3.76
N TYR A 112 9.30 -23.89 3.48
CA TYR A 112 7.90 -24.20 3.72
C TYR A 112 7.37 -25.21 2.69
N PRO A 113 6.45 -26.11 3.10
CA PRO A 113 5.85 -27.06 2.17
C PRO A 113 5.19 -26.37 0.97
N THR A 114 5.44 -26.92 -0.21
CA THR A 114 4.82 -26.50 -1.46
C THR A 114 3.73 -27.48 -1.89
N VAL A 115 2.86 -27.01 -2.77
CA VAL A 115 1.80 -27.75 -3.43
C VAL A 115 1.96 -27.60 -4.94
N THR A 116 1.41 -28.52 -5.71
CA THR A 116 1.38 -28.45 -7.17
C THR A 116 0.08 -27.87 -7.71
N GLU A 117 -0.93 -27.76 -6.86
CA GLU A 117 -2.24 -27.20 -7.16
C GLU A 117 -2.89 -26.64 -5.89
N ALA A 118 -3.89 -25.78 -6.06
CA ALA A 118 -4.69 -25.30 -4.94
C ALA A 118 -5.83 -26.28 -4.64
N PRO A 119 -6.25 -26.38 -3.36
CA PRO A 119 -7.48 -27.11 -3.02
C PRO A 119 -8.70 -26.47 -3.71
N PRO A 120 -9.85 -27.17 -3.79
CA PRO A 120 -11.08 -26.63 -4.37
C PRO A 120 -11.44 -25.26 -3.76
N GLY A 121 -11.69 -24.28 -4.63
CA GLY A 121 -11.96 -22.90 -4.21
C GLY A 121 -10.73 -22.11 -3.75
N GLY A 122 -9.52 -22.66 -3.93
CA GLY A 122 -8.25 -21.98 -3.70
C GLY A 122 -7.68 -21.33 -4.96
N ARG A 123 -6.60 -20.57 -4.76
CA ARG A 123 -5.78 -19.96 -5.81
C ARG A 123 -4.34 -20.44 -5.63
N PHE A 124 -3.79 -21.03 -6.69
CA PHE A 124 -2.40 -21.49 -6.73
C PHE A 124 -1.49 -20.39 -7.29
N PHE A 125 -0.28 -20.31 -6.77
CA PHE A 125 0.78 -19.40 -7.21
C PHE A 125 1.97 -20.24 -7.68
N PRO A 126 2.05 -20.56 -8.99
CA PRO A 126 3.09 -21.44 -9.52
C PRO A 126 4.51 -20.90 -9.31
N GLU A 127 4.66 -19.59 -9.15
CA GLU A 127 5.93 -18.93 -8.90
C GLU A 127 6.55 -19.31 -7.55
N THR A 128 5.72 -19.65 -6.57
CA THR A 128 6.18 -20.01 -5.22
C THR A 128 5.86 -21.44 -4.83
N GLY A 129 4.99 -22.12 -5.57
CA GLY A 129 4.47 -23.43 -5.19
C GLY A 129 3.54 -23.36 -3.98
N HIS A 130 2.97 -22.19 -3.65
CA HIS A 130 2.02 -22.06 -2.55
C HIS A 130 0.60 -21.75 -3.05
N SER A 131 -0.41 -21.96 -2.20
CA SER A 131 -1.79 -21.62 -2.51
C SER A 131 -2.47 -20.89 -1.36
N LEU A 132 -3.45 -20.04 -1.70
CA LEU A 132 -4.38 -19.43 -0.76
C LEU A 132 -5.74 -20.05 -0.94
N TYR A 133 -6.48 -20.25 0.15
CA TYR A 133 -7.84 -20.79 0.09
C TYR A 133 -8.67 -20.30 1.29
N GLY A 134 -9.97 -20.58 1.24
CA GLY A 134 -10.90 -20.23 2.31
C GLY A 134 -10.92 -18.74 2.65
N MET A 135 -11.00 -18.42 3.93
CA MET A 135 -11.10 -17.04 4.43
C MET A 135 -9.90 -16.17 4.03
N PHE A 136 -8.71 -16.75 3.90
CA PHE A 136 -7.53 -16.00 3.49
C PHE A 136 -7.60 -15.55 2.05
N LEU A 137 -8.02 -16.44 1.16
CA LEU A 137 -8.22 -16.06 -0.25
C LEU A 137 -9.33 -15.01 -0.38
N SER A 138 -10.41 -15.15 0.41
CA SER A 138 -11.48 -14.15 0.45
C SER A 138 -10.95 -12.79 0.92
N TYR A 139 -10.22 -12.75 2.04
CA TYR A 139 -9.61 -11.53 2.54
C TYR A 139 -8.64 -10.91 1.53
N TRP A 140 -7.74 -11.72 0.96
CA TRP A 140 -6.79 -11.30 -0.06
C TRP A 140 -7.48 -10.62 -1.24
N ASN A 141 -8.52 -11.25 -1.80
CA ASN A 141 -9.27 -10.72 -2.93
C ASN A 141 -10.01 -9.41 -2.57
N ASN A 142 -10.55 -9.33 -1.35
CA ASN A 142 -11.34 -8.17 -0.91
C ASN A 142 -10.48 -6.98 -0.45
N ASN A 143 -9.17 -7.17 -0.26
CA ASN A 143 -8.28 -6.16 0.32
C ASN A 143 -7.11 -5.79 -0.59
N GLY A 144 -7.32 -5.76 -1.92
CA GLY A 144 -6.33 -5.25 -2.87
C GLY A 144 -5.40 -6.28 -3.49
N GLY A 145 -5.49 -7.55 -3.08
CA GLY A 145 -4.83 -8.68 -3.70
C GLY A 145 -3.35 -8.46 -4.02
N LEU A 146 -2.93 -8.79 -5.26
CA LEU A 146 -1.54 -8.59 -5.68
C LEU A 146 -1.09 -7.15 -5.49
N ALA A 147 -1.89 -6.14 -5.84
CA ALA A 147 -1.49 -4.73 -5.73
C ALA A 147 -1.14 -4.29 -4.30
N ARG A 148 -1.72 -4.93 -3.28
CA ARG A 148 -1.39 -4.64 -1.87
C ARG A 148 -0.31 -5.55 -1.30
N PHE A 149 -0.33 -6.82 -1.68
CA PHE A 149 0.47 -7.86 -1.04
C PHE A 149 1.70 -8.27 -1.85
N VAL A 150 1.83 -7.77 -3.08
CA VAL A 150 2.92 -8.03 -4.03
C VAL A 150 3.28 -6.76 -4.80
N THR A 151 4.52 -6.31 -4.72
CA THR A 151 4.98 -5.07 -5.38
C THR A 151 5.29 -5.30 -6.87
N PRO A 152 4.82 -4.46 -7.82
CA PRO A 152 5.04 -4.64 -9.26
C PRO A 152 6.47 -4.35 -9.77
N SER A 153 7.24 -3.49 -9.09
CA SER A 153 8.45 -2.86 -9.65
C SER A 153 9.76 -3.60 -9.41
N GLN A 154 9.76 -4.73 -8.70
CA GLN A 154 10.92 -5.61 -8.71
C GLN A 154 10.68 -6.72 -9.73
N ASN A 155 11.59 -6.83 -10.71
CA ASN A 155 11.81 -7.97 -11.60
C ASN A 155 12.12 -9.30 -10.84
N HIS A 156 11.83 -9.31 -9.55
CA HIS A 156 11.86 -10.39 -8.62
C HIS A 156 10.50 -10.48 -7.94
N ILE A 157 9.56 -11.15 -8.60
CA ILE A 157 8.29 -11.66 -8.04
C ILE A 157 8.52 -12.49 -6.73
N TRP A 158 9.78 -12.79 -6.41
CA TRP A 158 10.28 -13.78 -5.45
C TRP A 158 10.39 -13.36 -3.97
N ARG A 159 10.02 -12.13 -3.59
CA ARG A 159 10.31 -11.60 -2.24
C ARG A 159 9.13 -11.05 -1.46
N SER A 160 7.95 -10.98 -2.07
CA SER A 160 6.73 -10.50 -1.41
C SER A 160 5.72 -11.63 -1.36
N PHE A 161 5.88 -12.52 -0.39
CA PHE A 161 4.75 -13.32 0.04
C PHE A 161 4.55 -13.07 1.53
N LEU A 162 3.29 -12.84 1.88
CA LEU A 162 2.82 -13.01 3.25
C LEU A 162 3.31 -14.35 3.76
N ILE A 163 4.20 -14.34 4.72
CA ILE A 163 4.13 -15.34 5.78
C ILE A 163 3.21 -14.73 6.83
N LEU A 164 1.91 -14.85 6.58
CA LEU A 164 1.00 -15.00 7.71
C LEU A 164 1.36 -16.34 8.32
N ARG A 165 2.02 -16.31 9.47
CA ARG A 165 2.19 -17.51 10.26
C ARG A 165 0.79 -18.00 10.67
N ALA A 166 0.47 -19.22 10.22
CA ALA A 166 -0.43 -20.21 10.84
C ALA A 166 -1.96 -20.11 10.61
N PRO A 167 -2.69 -21.23 10.80
CA PRO A 167 -4.04 -21.45 10.29
C PRO A 167 -5.05 -20.67 11.14
N PHE A 168 -5.88 -19.86 10.51
CA PHE A 168 -7.01 -19.23 11.20
C PHE A 168 -8.13 -20.27 11.29
N ASN A 169 -7.99 -21.19 12.24
CA ASN A 169 -9.13 -21.88 12.81
C ASN A 169 -9.90 -20.87 13.66
N THR A 170 -11.20 -20.74 13.42
CA THR A 170 -12.12 -19.74 13.97
C THR A 170 -12.38 -19.86 15.48
N SER A 171 -11.49 -20.50 16.25
CA SER A 171 -11.64 -20.68 17.69
C SER A 171 -10.68 -19.87 18.55
N ASN A 172 -9.72 -19.13 17.98
CA ASN A 172 -8.79 -18.32 18.78
C ASN A 172 -8.71 -16.88 18.27
N ALA A 173 -9.40 -15.98 18.96
CA ALA A 173 -9.24 -14.52 18.88
C ALA A 173 -7.89 -14.04 19.48
N ALA A 174 -6.81 -14.79 19.27
CA ALA A 174 -5.51 -14.57 19.91
C ALA A 174 -4.37 -14.77 18.89
N ALA A 175 -4.20 -13.80 17.99
CA ALA A 175 -2.96 -13.60 17.23
C ALA A 175 -2.56 -12.12 17.31
N TRP A 176 -2.54 -11.62 18.56
CA TRP A 176 -2.47 -10.20 18.92
C TRP A 176 -1.18 -9.77 19.64
N SER A 177 -0.09 -10.53 19.57
CA SER A 177 1.10 -10.13 20.32
C SER A 177 2.35 -10.75 19.74
N ILE A 178 3.16 -9.95 19.02
CA ILE A 178 4.64 -9.86 19.21
C ILE A 178 5.12 -8.47 18.74
N ILE A 179 4.81 -7.43 19.50
CA ILE A 179 5.73 -6.31 19.80
C ILE A 179 5.38 -5.93 21.24
N GLN A 180 6.10 -6.51 22.20
CA GLN A 180 6.35 -6.08 23.60
C GLN A 180 7.00 -7.25 24.36
N ASN A 181 8.22 -7.59 23.94
CA ASN A 181 9.39 -7.89 24.78
C ASN A 181 10.59 -8.16 23.88
#